data_AF-A0A925M534-F1
#
_entry.id   AF-A0A925M534-F1
#
_cell.length_a   1.000
_cell.length_b   1.000
_cell.length_c   1.000
_cell.angle_alpha   90.00
_cell.angle_beta   90.00
_cell.angle_gamma   90.00
#
_symmetry.space_group_name_H-M   'P 1'
#
loop_
_entity.id
_entity.type
_entity.pdbx_description
1 polymer ?
#
loop_
_entity_poly.entity_id
_entity_poly.type
_entity_poly.pdbx_seq_one_letter_code
_entity_poly.pdbx_strand_id
1 'polypeptide(L)'
;MFRLNQRAFDLLKAEILRCSADDIAGRTQRDIALRRLERFQAQTGAPLTLAALREAIVDLFPNFSEAVLKAAARANCPSPTGNRVRLASAVLVGIVGLAGGIWVLNLPYPPIRWTVARVAPIVLLPSFISMDQNYRQAIAATEQADQLVNQATSAADLELGTTKVKTAQKSLDALPVWFLGYYPQAYCGLFQCTWRFTVDEFQGARKDVARMDAKLFQENNAQTQLNQADQLLGKAKQQYQEAPNAVSKQSAIAQWQQAIDQLHQIPDPTLAARMARPRLAASERDFQQVSGLAAG
;
A
#
# COMPACT_ATOMS: atom_id res chain seq x y z
N MET A 1 21.08 -33.66 11.40
CA MET A 1 22.34 -34.05 10.71
C MET A 1 23.51 -33.56 11.53
N PHE A 2 24.57 -34.36 11.66
CA PHE A 2 25.82 -33.94 12.32
C PHE A 2 26.50 -32.84 11.49
N ARG A 3 27.18 -31.89 12.15
CA ARG A 3 27.83 -30.76 11.45
C ARG A 3 29.05 -31.19 10.63
N LEU A 4 29.68 -32.30 11.01
CA LEU A 4 30.74 -32.98 10.26
C LEU A 4 30.38 -34.46 10.08
N ASN A 5 30.35 -34.93 8.83
CA ASN A 5 30.11 -36.34 8.55
C ASN A 5 31.39 -37.18 8.67
N GLN A 6 31.23 -38.51 8.76
CA GLN A 6 32.34 -39.44 8.95
C GLN A 6 33.37 -39.35 7.81
N ARG A 7 32.91 -39.26 6.57
CA ARG A 7 33.79 -39.23 5.39
C ARG A 7 34.66 -37.97 5.32
N ALA A 8 34.13 -36.81 5.68
CA ALA A 8 34.90 -35.57 5.76
C ALA A 8 35.88 -35.59 6.94
N PHE A 9 35.49 -36.18 8.07
CA PHE A 9 36.38 -36.36 9.21
C PHE A 9 37.58 -37.25 8.89
N ASP A 10 37.37 -38.38 8.22
CA ASP A 10 38.46 -39.30 7.87
C ASP A 10 39.49 -38.63 6.93
N LEU A 11 39.03 -37.81 5.97
CA LEU A 11 39.89 -37.03 5.08
C LEU A 11 40.73 -36.00 5.85
N LEU A 12 40.14 -35.30 6.82
CA LEU A 12 40.85 -34.33 7.64
C LEU A 12 41.83 -35.00 8.61
N LYS A 13 41.43 -36.13 9.21
CA LYS A 13 42.27 -36.92 10.11
C LYS A 13 43.53 -37.44 9.42
N ALA A 14 43.40 -37.96 8.19
CA ALA A 14 44.54 -38.46 7.42
C ALA A 14 45.58 -37.35 7.16
N GLU A 15 45.12 -36.14 6.83
CA GLU A 15 46.00 -35.01 6.56
C GLU A 15 46.61 -34.42 7.84
N ILE A 16 45.87 -34.38 8.95
CA ILE A 16 46.43 -33.98 10.27
C ILE A 16 47.58 -34.92 10.67
N LEU A 17 47.41 -36.23 10.49
CA LEU A 17 48.46 -37.21 10.78
C LEU A 17 49.68 -37.00 9.89
N ARG A 18 49.48 -36.67 8.61
CA ARG A 18 50.55 -36.38 7.64
C ARG A 18 51.32 -35.10 7.95
N CYS A 19 50.63 -34.07 8.46
CA CYS A 19 51.21 -32.76 8.74
C CYS A 19 51.85 -32.65 10.13
N SER A 20 51.50 -33.53 11.07
CA SER A 20 52.06 -33.52 12.43
C SER A 20 53.48 -34.09 12.47
N ALA A 21 54.42 -33.37 13.09
CA ALA A 21 55.73 -33.90 13.45
C ALA A 21 55.61 -34.97 14.55
N ASP A 22 56.56 -35.91 14.61
CA ASP A 22 56.54 -37.01 15.58
C ASP A 22 57.08 -36.66 16.97
N ASP A 23 57.37 -35.39 17.20
CA ASP A 23 57.79 -34.81 18.47
C ASP A 23 56.61 -34.53 19.42
N ILE A 24 56.91 -34.15 20.66
CA ILE A 24 55.90 -33.93 21.71
C ILE A 24 54.95 -32.79 21.34
N ALA A 25 55.46 -31.74 20.69
CA ALA A 25 54.65 -30.61 20.24
C ALA A 25 53.67 -31.02 19.12
N GLY A 26 54.15 -31.76 18.11
CA GLY A 26 53.32 -32.25 17.01
C GLY A 26 52.25 -33.25 17.46
N ARG A 27 52.54 -34.12 18.44
CA ARG A 27 51.54 -35.01 19.06
C ARG A 27 50.45 -34.23 19.80
N THR A 28 50.83 -33.20 20.53
CA THR A 28 49.87 -32.36 21.27
C THR A 28 48.95 -31.58 20.31
N GLN A 29 49.51 -31.00 19.24
CA GLN A 29 48.73 -30.28 18.21
C GLN A 29 47.74 -31.21 17.50
N ARG A 30 48.15 -32.43 17.17
CA ARG A 30 47.32 -33.49 16.59
C ARG A 30 46.12 -33.81 17.47
N ASP A 31 46.34 -34.04 18.77
CA ASP A 31 45.27 -34.39 19.71
C ASP A 31 44.25 -33.27 19.89
N ILE A 32 44.71 -32.01 19.93
CA ILE A 32 43.83 -30.84 20.01
C ILE A 32 42.96 -30.72 18.76
N ALA A 33 43.54 -30.87 17.57
CA ALA A 33 42.82 -30.78 16.31
C ALA A 33 41.77 -31.90 16.17
N LEU A 34 42.13 -33.14 16.53
CA LEU A 34 41.20 -34.28 16.48
C LEU A 34 40.01 -34.09 17.43
N ARG A 35 40.25 -33.69 18.68
CA ARG A 35 39.17 -33.40 19.64
C ARG A 35 38.24 -32.28 19.15
N ARG A 36 38.77 -31.28 18.46
CA ARG A 36 37.95 -30.18 17.88
C ARG A 36 37.05 -30.70 16.75
N LEU A 37 37.56 -31.58 15.88
CA LEU A 37 36.78 -32.20 14.82
C LEU A 37 35.73 -33.19 15.34
N GLU A 38 36.05 -33.97 16.39
CA GLU A 38 35.11 -34.87 17.07
C GLU A 38 33.92 -34.11 17.69
N ARG A 39 34.15 -32.91 18.25
CA ARG A 39 33.05 -32.06 18.73
C ARG A 39 32.09 -31.67 17.61
N PHE A 40 32.58 -31.45 16.40
CA PHE A 40 31.73 -31.15 15.24
C PHE A 40 30.97 -32.37 14.71
N GLN A 41 31.49 -33.57 14.91
CA GLN A 41 30.73 -34.79 14.69
C GLN A 41 29.64 -35.00 15.75
N ALA A 42 29.88 -34.63 17.01
CA ALA A 42 28.90 -34.79 18.09
C ALA A 42 27.76 -33.74 18.06
N GLN A 43 27.99 -32.57 17.45
CA GLN A 43 26.99 -31.50 17.36
C GLN A 43 26.07 -31.67 16.15
N THR A 44 24.76 -31.45 16.35
CA THR A 44 23.76 -31.39 15.27
C THR A 44 23.55 -29.95 14.81
N GLY A 45 23.58 -29.70 13.49
CA GLY A 45 23.41 -28.36 12.92
C GLY A 45 23.71 -28.31 11.43
N ALA A 46 23.83 -27.10 10.86
CA ALA A 46 24.21 -26.93 9.46
C ALA A 46 25.61 -27.53 9.17
N PRO A 47 25.81 -28.19 8.02
CA PRO A 47 27.09 -28.79 7.67
C PRO A 47 28.17 -27.70 7.57
N LEU A 48 29.35 -28.01 8.09
CA LEU A 48 30.50 -27.11 8.05
C LEU A 48 30.90 -26.81 6.61
N THR A 49 30.96 -25.53 6.29
CA THR A 49 31.44 -25.01 5.00
C THR A 49 32.96 -24.99 4.96
N LEU A 50 33.53 -24.85 3.76
CA LEU A 50 34.99 -24.76 3.56
C LEU A 50 35.65 -23.67 4.43
N ALA A 51 35.00 -22.51 4.57
CA ALA A 51 35.53 -21.40 5.37
C ALA A 51 35.60 -21.76 6.86
N ALA A 52 34.54 -22.38 7.39
CA ALA A 52 34.49 -22.82 8.78
C ALA A 52 35.48 -23.97 9.08
N LEU A 53 35.67 -24.89 8.13
CA LEU A 53 36.70 -25.94 8.26
C LEU A 53 38.12 -25.38 8.25
N ARG A 54 38.37 -24.34 7.43
CA ARG A 54 39.66 -23.65 7.39
C ARG A 54 39.95 -22.95 8.72
N GLU A 55 38.99 -22.16 9.21
CA GLU A 55 39.12 -21.44 10.48
C GLU A 55 39.37 -22.39 11.67
N ALA A 56 38.76 -23.57 11.66
CA ALA A 56 38.93 -24.56 12.71
C ALA A 56 40.30 -25.27 12.74
N ILE A 57 41.12 -25.17 11.67
CA ILE A 57 42.36 -25.94 11.51
C ILE A 57 43.59 -25.05 11.31
N VAL A 58 43.44 -23.87 10.70
CA VAL A 58 44.56 -23.01 10.27
C VAL A 58 45.39 -22.47 11.45
N ASP A 59 44.81 -22.36 12.65
CA ASP A 59 45.49 -21.96 13.88
C ASP A 59 46.51 -23.02 14.36
N LEU A 60 46.20 -24.30 14.14
CA LEU A 60 47.05 -25.42 14.54
C LEU A 60 47.98 -25.89 13.41
N PHE A 61 47.54 -25.76 12.16
CA PHE A 61 48.29 -26.17 10.97
C PHE A 61 48.22 -25.07 9.89
N PRO A 62 49.10 -24.05 9.94
CA PRO A 62 49.07 -22.92 8.99
C PRO A 62 49.27 -23.35 7.53
N ASN A 63 50.00 -24.45 7.31
CA ASN A 63 50.34 -24.98 5.99
C ASN A 63 49.44 -26.16 5.56
N PHE A 64 48.23 -26.27 6.12
CA PHE A 64 47.33 -27.39 5.83
C PHE A 64 46.86 -27.39 4.36
N SER A 65 46.78 -28.57 3.75
CA SER A 65 46.45 -28.68 2.32
C SER A 65 45.04 -28.16 2.01
N GLU A 66 44.97 -27.10 1.21
CA GLU A 66 43.70 -26.53 0.76
C GLU A 66 42.90 -27.50 -0.12
N ALA A 67 43.58 -28.39 -0.84
CA ALA A 67 42.94 -29.43 -1.65
C ALA A 67 42.15 -30.42 -0.77
N VAL A 68 42.72 -30.79 0.39
CA VAL A 68 42.05 -31.67 1.36
C VAL A 68 40.87 -30.97 2.03
N LEU A 69 41.01 -29.69 2.40
CA LEU A 69 39.89 -28.90 2.94
C LEU A 69 38.72 -28.83 1.95
N LYS A 70 39.01 -28.62 0.65
CA LYS A 70 38.00 -28.62 -0.42
C LYS A 70 37.35 -29.99 -0.60
N ALA A 71 38.14 -31.08 -0.54
CA ALA A 71 37.62 -32.44 -0.63
C ALA A 71 36.73 -32.80 0.57
N ALA A 72 37.15 -32.45 1.79
CA ALA A 72 36.39 -32.65 3.01
C ALA A 72 35.09 -31.84 3.01
N ALA A 73 35.12 -30.56 2.62
CA ALA A 73 33.92 -29.74 2.48
C ALA A 73 32.92 -30.31 1.46
N ARG A 74 33.41 -30.81 0.31
CA ARG A 74 32.59 -31.49 -0.71
C ARG A 74 32.06 -32.83 -0.24
N ALA A 75 32.78 -33.55 0.60
CA ALA A 75 32.30 -34.78 1.20
C ALA A 75 31.25 -34.50 2.29
N ASN A 76 31.41 -33.40 3.04
CA ASN A 76 30.53 -33.01 4.14
C ASN A 76 29.19 -32.44 3.67
N CYS A 77 29.19 -31.74 2.54
CA CYS A 77 27.99 -31.22 1.88
C CYS A 77 27.54 -32.19 0.79
N PRO A 78 26.32 -32.73 0.79
CA PRO A 78 25.84 -33.57 -0.30
C PRO A 78 25.85 -32.77 -1.60
N SER A 79 26.69 -33.17 -2.56
CA SER A 79 26.79 -32.52 -3.88
C SER A 79 25.62 -32.97 -4.76
N PRO A 80 24.79 -32.06 -5.32
CA PRO A 80 23.82 -32.45 -6.33
C PRO A 80 24.49 -32.32 -7.70
N THR A 81 25.30 -33.32 -8.08
CA THR A 81 25.90 -33.49 -9.41
C THR A 81 24.86 -33.96 -10.44
N GLY A 82 23.75 -33.23 -10.51
CA GLY A 82 22.61 -33.51 -11.40
C GLY A 82 21.66 -32.31 -11.57
N ASN A 83 22.09 -31.10 -11.20
CA ASN A 83 21.19 -29.93 -11.12
C ASN A 83 21.69 -28.69 -11.89
N ARG A 84 22.66 -28.83 -12.81
CA ARG A 84 23.19 -27.69 -13.59
C ARG A 84 22.36 -27.35 -14.83
N VAL A 85 21.67 -28.31 -15.45
CA VAL A 85 20.63 -27.98 -16.46
C VAL A 85 19.37 -27.41 -15.78
N ARG A 86 19.15 -27.79 -14.51
CA ARG A 86 18.13 -27.18 -13.66
C ARG A 86 18.48 -25.81 -13.11
N LEU A 87 19.71 -25.30 -13.24
CA LEU A 87 20.01 -23.92 -12.81
C LEU A 87 19.74 -22.92 -13.94
N ALA A 88 19.92 -23.29 -15.21
CA ALA A 88 19.40 -22.50 -16.32
C ALA A 88 17.86 -22.52 -16.28
N SER A 89 17.25 -23.67 -16.00
CA SER A 89 15.82 -23.74 -15.70
C SER A 89 15.44 -23.44 -14.25
N ALA A 90 16.29 -22.96 -13.35
CA ALA A 90 15.90 -22.45 -12.01
C ALA A 90 16.37 -21.02 -11.77
N VAL A 91 17.03 -20.42 -12.77
CA VAL A 91 16.95 -18.99 -13.03
C VAL A 91 15.76 -18.74 -13.95
N LEU A 92 15.47 -19.62 -14.93
CA LEU A 92 14.19 -19.56 -15.65
C LEU A 92 12.99 -20.11 -14.87
N VAL A 93 13.07 -21.15 -14.03
CA VAL A 93 12.04 -21.57 -13.03
C VAL A 93 12.33 -21.02 -11.64
N GLY A 94 13.40 -20.23 -11.50
CA GLY A 94 13.45 -19.21 -10.46
C GLY A 94 12.47 -18.14 -10.87
N ILE A 95 12.60 -17.60 -12.08
CA ILE A 95 11.65 -16.61 -12.60
C ILE A 95 10.25 -17.21 -12.88
N VAL A 96 10.13 -18.51 -13.22
CA VAL A 96 8.84 -19.20 -13.52
C VAL A 96 8.26 -19.97 -12.31
N GLY A 97 9.06 -20.35 -11.31
CA GLY A 97 8.61 -21.01 -10.07
C GLY A 97 8.48 -20.05 -8.88
N LEU A 98 9.14 -18.89 -8.93
CA LEU A 98 8.84 -17.77 -8.05
C LEU A 98 7.41 -17.25 -8.28
N ALA A 99 6.80 -17.46 -9.45
CA ALA A 99 5.41 -17.10 -9.65
C ALA A 99 4.46 -17.82 -8.66
N GLY A 100 4.73 -19.09 -8.31
CA GLY A 100 3.90 -19.87 -7.37
C GLY A 100 4.28 -19.70 -5.89
N GLY A 101 5.58 -19.61 -5.57
CA GLY A 101 6.08 -19.42 -4.21
C GLY A 101 5.99 -17.97 -3.70
N ILE A 102 6.25 -16.98 -4.56
CA ILE A 102 5.94 -15.58 -4.25
C ILE A 102 4.43 -15.42 -4.09
N TRP A 103 3.59 -16.14 -4.85
CA TRP A 103 2.14 -16.06 -4.68
C TRP A 103 1.70 -16.51 -3.27
N VAL A 104 2.26 -17.59 -2.72
CA VAL A 104 1.95 -18.04 -1.35
C VAL A 104 2.49 -17.06 -0.28
N LEU A 105 3.68 -16.49 -0.48
CA LEU A 105 4.25 -15.47 0.42
C LEU A 105 3.57 -14.09 0.27
N ASN A 106 2.95 -13.85 -0.88
CA ASN A 106 2.12 -12.70 -1.21
C ASN A 106 0.62 -13.01 -1.01
N LEU A 107 0.24 -14.14 -0.41
CA LEU A 107 -1.16 -14.37 -0.03
C LEU A 107 -1.55 -13.30 1.00
N PRO A 108 -2.75 -12.70 0.91
CA PRO A 108 -3.24 -11.71 1.87
C PRO A 108 -3.65 -12.36 3.21
N TYR A 109 -2.87 -13.32 3.72
CA TYR A 109 -3.10 -13.97 5.00
C TYR A 109 -2.21 -13.32 6.08
N PRO A 110 -2.79 -12.62 7.07
CA PRO A 110 -2.04 -11.82 8.05
C PRO A 110 -0.93 -12.57 8.79
N PRO A 111 -1.13 -13.81 9.29
CA PRO A 111 -0.10 -14.56 10.01
C PRO A 111 1.16 -14.86 9.18
N ILE A 112 1.00 -15.22 7.90
CA ILE A 112 2.13 -15.55 7.02
C ILE A 112 2.94 -14.28 6.73
N ARG A 113 2.26 -13.18 6.39
CA ARG A 113 2.92 -11.92 6.07
C ARG A 113 3.68 -11.32 7.25
N TRP A 114 3.17 -11.51 8.48
CA TRP A 114 3.87 -11.08 9.68
C TRP A 114 5.20 -11.81 9.90
N THR A 115 5.22 -13.13 9.68
CA THR A 115 6.44 -13.93 9.75
C THR A 115 7.44 -13.55 8.65
N VAL A 116 6.96 -13.37 7.42
CA VAL A 116 7.82 -12.96 6.29
C VAL A 116 8.40 -11.56 6.51
N ALA A 117 7.62 -10.62 7.03
CA ALA A 117 8.09 -9.27 7.31
C ALA A 117 9.20 -9.21 8.37
N ARG A 118 9.25 -10.18 9.30
CA ARG A 118 10.30 -10.30 10.31
C ARG A 118 11.54 -11.04 9.80
N VAL A 119 11.34 -12.10 9.03
CA VAL A 119 12.41 -13.05 8.66
C VAL A 119 13.05 -12.71 7.32
N ALA A 120 12.28 -12.20 6.35
CA ALA A 120 12.73 -11.93 4.99
C ALA A 120 12.08 -10.65 4.43
N PRO A 121 12.37 -9.47 5.02
CA PRO A 121 11.71 -8.21 4.66
C PRO A 121 11.90 -7.80 3.19
N ILE A 122 13.01 -8.23 2.56
CA ILE A 122 13.32 -7.97 1.15
C ILE A 122 12.23 -8.51 0.21
N VAL A 123 11.58 -9.62 0.57
CA VAL A 123 10.51 -10.23 -0.24
C VAL A 123 9.25 -9.35 -0.31
N LEU A 124 9.02 -8.53 0.73
CA LEU A 124 7.86 -7.64 0.83
C LEU A 124 8.16 -6.20 0.40
N LEU A 125 9.38 -5.91 -0.07
CA LEU A 125 9.79 -4.56 -0.52
C LEU A 125 8.80 -3.92 -1.51
N PRO A 126 8.36 -4.60 -2.59
CA PRO A 126 7.39 -4.01 -3.52
C PRO A 126 6.05 -3.67 -2.85
N SER A 127 5.61 -4.50 -1.91
CA SER A 127 4.38 -4.25 -1.15
C SER A 127 4.53 -3.05 -0.22
N PHE A 128 5.67 -2.90 0.46
CA PHE A 128 5.92 -1.73 1.31
C PHE A 128 6.03 -0.43 0.52
N ILE A 129 6.66 -0.46 -0.67
CA ILE A 129 6.73 0.71 -1.56
C ILE A 129 5.32 1.13 -2.02
N SER A 130 4.54 0.17 -2.51
CA SER A 130 3.16 0.45 -2.93
C SER A 130 2.32 0.99 -1.78
N MET A 131 2.51 0.44 -0.59
CA MET A 131 1.77 0.84 0.59
C MET A 131 2.17 2.25 1.09
N ASP A 132 3.45 2.64 1.06
CA ASP A 132 3.91 4.02 1.37
C ASP A 132 3.36 5.04 0.36
N GLN A 133 3.36 4.70 -0.94
CA GLN A 133 2.80 5.56 -1.98
C GLN A 133 1.30 5.79 -1.78
N ASN A 134 0.52 4.72 -1.62
CA ASN A 134 -0.91 4.81 -1.38
C ASN A 134 -1.21 5.53 -0.06
N TYR A 135 -0.37 5.36 0.96
CA TYR A 135 -0.51 6.06 2.23
C TYR A 135 -0.36 7.58 2.07
N ARG A 136 0.74 8.04 1.47
CA ARG A 136 0.98 9.48 1.24
C ARG A 136 -0.11 10.09 0.35
N GLN A 137 -0.52 9.34 -0.68
CA GLN A 137 -1.57 9.76 -1.57
C GLN A 137 -2.93 9.83 -0.86
N ALA A 138 -3.25 8.88 0.01
CA ALA A 138 -4.48 8.88 0.80
C ALA A 138 -4.56 10.11 1.71
N ILE A 139 -3.50 10.43 2.46
CA ILE A 139 -3.49 11.63 3.32
C ILE A 139 -3.68 12.89 2.48
N ALA A 140 -2.80 13.09 1.49
CA ALA A 140 -2.82 14.32 0.70
C ALA A 140 -4.13 14.51 -0.06
N ALA A 141 -4.70 13.43 -0.61
CA ALA A 141 -5.98 13.48 -1.30
C ALA A 141 -7.15 13.70 -0.32
N THR A 142 -7.11 13.14 0.88
CA THR A 142 -8.15 13.35 1.90
C THR A 142 -8.16 14.80 2.37
N GLU A 143 -7.00 15.40 2.63
CA GLU A 143 -6.90 16.80 3.03
C GLU A 143 -7.35 17.76 1.91
N GLN A 144 -6.91 17.50 0.67
CA GLN A 144 -7.37 18.28 -0.48
C GLN A 144 -8.89 18.14 -0.69
N ALA A 145 -9.43 16.93 -0.55
CA ALA A 145 -10.86 16.68 -0.63
C ALA A 145 -11.61 17.45 0.46
N ASP A 146 -11.10 17.44 1.71
CA ASP A 146 -11.72 18.14 2.82
C ASP A 146 -11.86 19.63 2.54
N GLN A 147 -10.79 20.29 2.09
CA GLN A 147 -10.83 21.69 1.70
C GLN A 147 -11.83 21.95 0.57
N LEU A 148 -11.77 21.15 -0.49
CA LEU A 148 -12.60 21.35 -1.69
C LEU A 148 -14.08 21.02 -1.48
N VAL A 149 -14.42 20.13 -0.56
CA VAL A 149 -15.81 19.72 -0.27
C VAL A 149 -16.40 20.51 0.89
N ASN A 150 -15.63 20.72 1.97
CA ASN A 150 -16.14 21.39 3.16
C ASN A 150 -16.04 22.91 3.11
N GLN A 151 -15.12 23.45 2.32
CA GLN A 151 -14.94 24.89 2.13
C GLN A 151 -15.26 25.34 0.70
N ALA A 152 -16.04 24.55 -0.04
CA ALA A 152 -16.42 24.84 -1.42
C ALA A 152 -17.09 26.22 -1.55
N THR A 153 -16.57 27.02 -2.48
CA THR A 153 -17.13 28.32 -2.85
C THR A 153 -17.76 28.31 -4.23
N SER A 154 -17.42 27.31 -5.05
CA SER A 154 -17.91 27.14 -6.41
C SER A 154 -18.22 25.67 -6.74
N ALA A 155 -19.02 25.45 -7.78
CA ALA A 155 -19.30 24.11 -8.29
C ALA A 155 -18.02 23.41 -8.82
N ALA A 156 -17.06 24.17 -9.32
CA ALA A 156 -15.77 23.64 -9.77
C ALA A 156 -14.94 23.07 -8.60
N ASP A 157 -15.02 23.71 -7.42
CA ASP A 157 -14.37 23.18 -6.21
C ASP A 157 -14.95 21.80 -5.86
N LEU A 158 -16.27 21.63 -5.93
CA LEU A 158 -16.95 20.36 -5.67
C LEU A 158 -16.62 19.28 -6.70
N GLU A 159 -16.45 19.64 -7.98
CA GLU A 159 -16.04 18.71 -9.03
C GLU A 159 -14.60 18.19 -8.80
N LEU A 160 -13.68 19.11 -8.51
CA LEU A 160 -12.31 18.74 -8.14
C LEU A 160 -12.32 17.92 -6.84
N GLY A 161 -13.12 18.33 -5.85
CA GLY A 161 -13.33 17.62 -4.59
C GLY A 161 -13.80 16.19 -4.81
N THR A 162 -14.75 15.96 -5.72
CA THR A 162 -15.20 14.62 -6.12
C THR A 162 -14.07 13.74 -6.64
N THR A 163 -13.19 14.32 -7.48
CA THR A 163 -12.02 13.60 -7.99
C THR A 163 -11.05 13.24 -6.87
N LYS A 164 -10.85 14.15 -5.90
CA LYS A 164 -9.97 13.92 -4.75
C LYS A 164 -10.53 12.90 -3.77
N VAL A 165 -11.84 12.94 -3.46
CA VAL A 165 -12.54 11.92 -2.65
C VAL A 165 -12.35 10.53 -3.27
N LYS A 166 -12.58 10.38 -4.58
CA LYS A 166 -12.36 9.09 -5.28
C LYS A 166 -10.91 8.63 -5.22
N THR A 167 -9.96 9.55 -5.35
CA THR A 167 -8.52 9.25 -5.26
C THR A 167 -8.14 8.82 -3.84
N ALA A 168 -8.65 9.51 -2.82
CA ALA A 168 -8.47 9.15 -1.42
C ALA A 168 -9.04 7.77 -1.12
N GLN A 169 -10.29 7.51 -1.53
CA GLN A 169 -10.96 6.22 -1.36
C GLN A 169 -10.16 5.08 -2.00
N LYS A 170 -9.74 5.24 -3.27
CA LYS A 170 -8.92 4.26 -3.98
C LYS A 170 -7.60 3.98 -3.26
N SER A 171 -6.95 5.03 -2.76
CA SER A 171 -5.66 4.89 -2.06
C SER A 171 -5.84 4.21 -0.70
N LEU A 172 -6.92 4.52 0.03
CA LEU A 172 -7.27 3.86 1.30
C LEU A 172 -7.64 2.39 1.10
N ASP A 173 -8.38 2.05 0.05
CA ASP A 173 -8.77 0.66 -0.25
C ASP A 173 -7.59 -0.20 -0.71
N ALA A 174 -6.55 0.44 -1.27
CA ALA A 174 -5.30 -0.23 -1.64
C ALA A 174 -4.41 -0.57 -0.42
N LEU A 175 -4.71 -0.02 0.77
CA LEU A 175 -3.97 -0.33 1.98
C LEU A 175 -4.48 -1.65 2.59
N PRO A 176 -3.62 -2.67 2.77
CA PRO A 176 -4.08 -3.98 3.18
C PRO A 176 -4.36 -4.04 4.69
N VAL A 177 -5.51 -4.60 5.10
CA VAL A 177 -5.97 -4.64 6.51
C VAL A 177 -4.95 -5.22 7.49
N TRP A 178 -4.11 -6.17 7.07
CA TRP A 178 -3.07 -6.79 7.92
C TRP A 178 -1.95 -5.83 8.33
N PHE A 179 -1.86 -4.66 7.72
CA PHE A 179 -0.86 -3.64 8.03
C PHE A 179 -1.22 -2.80 9.27
N LEU A 180 -2.50 -2.79 9.65
CA LEU A 180 -3.03 -2.03 10.78
C LEU A 180 -2.42 -2.59 12.09
N GLY A 181 -1.37 -1.93 12.59
CA GLY A 181 -0.63 -2.33 13.79
C GLY A 181 0.79 -2.88 13.56
N TYR A 182 1.29 -2.92 12.32
CA TYR A 182 2.67 -3.31 12.02
C TYR A 182 3.48 -2.15 11.43
N TYR A 183 4.49 -1.70 12.16
CA TYR A 183 5.47 -0.71 11.68
C TYR A 183 6.70 -1.42 11.08
N PRO A 184 6.97 -1.30 9.76
CA PRO A 184 8.07 -1.99 9.12
C PRO A 184 9.42 -1.28 9.37
N GLN A 185 9.99 -1.49 10.56
CA GLN A 185 11.24 -0.86 11.03
C GLN A 185 12.40 -1.00 10.03
N ALA A 186 12.62 -2.19 9.48
CA ALA A 186 13.71 -2.44 8.54
C ALA A 186 13.56 -1.66 7.22
N TYR A 187 12.33 -1.54 6.71
CA TYR A 187 12.04 -0.75 5.52
C TYR A 187 12.25 0.74 5.79
N CYS A 188 11.73 1.27 6.89
CA CYS A 188 11.90 2.68 7.23
C CYS A 188 13.32 3.07 7.61
N GLY A 189 14.13 2.14 8.13
CA GLY A 189 15.56 2.37 8.32
C GLY A 189 16.32 2.55 7.00
N LEU A 190 15.94 1.80 5.96
CA LEU A 190 16.58 1.86 4.63
C LEU A 190 16.09 3.04 3.78
N PHE A 191 14.80 3.38 3.85
CA PHE A 191 14.16 4.39 2.99
C PHE A 191 13.80 5.68 3.72
N GLN A 192 14.30 5.87 4.94
CA GLN A 192 14.04 7.04 5.80
C GLN A 192 12.54 7.42 5.89
N CYS A 193 11.65 6.42 5.98
CA CYS A 193 10.21 6.69 6.11
C CYS A 193 9.76 6.96 7.54
N THR A 194 8.83 7.90 7.69
CA THR A 194 8.06 8.15 8.90
C THR A 194 6.67 7.56 8.76
N TRP A 195 6.59 6.23 8.77
CA TRP A 195 5.30 5.53 8.77
C TRP A 195 4.58 5.75 10.10
N ARG A 196 3.42 6.40 10.10
CA ARG A 196 2.67 6.68 11.35
C ARG A 196 1.25 6.16 11.43
N PHE A 197 0.83 5.33 10.48
CA PHE A 197 -0.55 4.84 10.42
C PHE A 197 -0.96 4.03 11.65
N THR A 198 -1.70 4.68 12.53
CA THR A 198 -2.47 4.00 13.56
C THR A 198 -3.75 3.44 12.94
N VAL A 199 -4.34 2.43 13.58
CA VAL A 199 -5.65 1.90 13.19
C VAL A 199 -6.71 3.01 13.23
N ASP A 200 -6.59 3.90 14.20
CA ASP A 200 -7.51 5.02 14.41
C ASP A 200 -7.42 6.05 13.29
N GLU A 201 -6.21 6.41 12.83
CA GLU A 201 -6.02 7.30 11.68
C GLU A 201 -6.63 6.72 10.40
N PHE A 202 -6.46 5.42 10.14
CA PHE A 202 -7.06 4.76 8.98
C PHE A 202 -8.59 4.80 9.03
N GLN A 203 -9.16 4.44 10.18
CA GLN A 203 -10.60 4.42 10.38
C GLN A 203 -11.18 5.84 10.29
N GLY A 204 -10.49 6.82 10.86
CA GLY A 204 -10.81 8.25 10.74
C GLY A 204 -10.83 8.70 9.27
N ALA A 205 -9.75 8.47 8.54
CA ALA A 205 -9.66 8.86 7.13
C ALA A 205 -10.77 8.22 6.28
N ARG A 206 -11.05 6.93 6.47
CA ARG A 206 -12.16 6.26 5.76
C ARG A 206 -13.52 6.86 6.10
N LYS A 207 -13.76 7.16 7.38
CA LYS A 207 -15.00 7.77 7.84
C LYS A 207 -15.18 9.17 7.24
N ASP A 208 -14.12 9.96 7.17
CA ASP A 208 -14.17 11.30 6.64
C ASP A 208 -14.35 11.30 5.12
N VAL A 209 -13.67 10.42 4.38
CA VAL A 209 -13.91 10.20 2.95
C VAL A 209 -15.36 9.78 2.68
N ALA A 210 -15.92 8.86 3.47
CA ALA A 210 -17.32 8.44 3.32
C ALA A 210 -18.30 9.58 3.62
N ARG A 211 -18.03 10.43 4.62
CA ARG A 211 -18.84 11.61 4.92
C ARG A 211 -18.79 12.63 3.79
N MET A 212 -17.61 12.89 3.23
CA MET A 212 -17.44 13.79 2.08
C MET A 212 -18.17 13.27 0.85
N ASP A 213 -18.12 11.97 0.58
CA ASP A 213 -18.85 11.35 -0.54
C ASP A 213 -20.37 11.54 -0.39
N ALA A 214 -20.90 11.29 0.82
CA ALA A 214 -22.31 11.54 1.12
C ALA A 214 -22.71 13.02 0.96
N LYS A 215 -21.84 13.95 1.39
CA LYS A 215 -22.05 15.39 1.22
C LYS A 215 -22.03 15.78 -0.26
N LEU A 216 -21.07 15.30 -1.04
CA LEU A 216 -21.00 15.52 -2.47
C LEU A 216 -22.24 15.02 -3.20
N PHE A 217 -22.80 13.88 -2.80
CA PHE A 217 -24.07 13.40 -3.33
C PHE A 217 -25.21 14.40 -3.08
N GLN A 218 -25.32 14.94 -1.87
CA GLN A 218 -26.32 15.97 -1.54
C GLN A 218 -26.09 17.25 -2.34
N GLU A 219 -24.85 17.71 -2.45
CA GLU A 219 -24.49 18.91 -3.22
C GLU A 219 -24.81 18.74 -4.72
N ASN A 220 -24.50 17.59 -5.31
CA ASN A 220 -24.80 17.32 -6.72
C ASN A 220 -26.31 17.31 -7.00
N ASN A 221 -27.10 16.73 -6.10
CA ASN A 221 -28.55 16.76 -6.21
C ASN A 221 -29.10 18.18 -6.07
N ALA A 222 -28.60 18.95 -5.11
CA ALA A 222 -29.01 20.34 -4.91
C ALA A 222 -28.59 21.25 -6.07
N GLN A 223 -27.41 21.05 -6.65
CA GLN A 223 -26.96 21.76 -7.84
C GLN A 223 -27.83 21.44 -9.06
N THR A 224 -28.27 20.18 -9.19
CA THR A 224 -29.20 19.77 -10.24
C THR A 224 -30.55 20.48 -10.09
N GLN A 225 -31.08 20.55 -8.87
CA GLN A 225 -32.31 21.29 -8.57
C GLN A 225 -32.18 22.79 -8.87
N LEU A 226 -31.05 23.40 -8.48
CA LEU A 226 -30.76 24.81 -8.79
C LEU A 226 -30.80 25.06 -10.31
N ASN A 227 -30.07 24.23 -11.08
CA ASN A 227 -30.02 24.37 -12.53
C ASN A 227 -31.42 24.22 -13.18
N GLN A 228 -32.24 23.29 -12.68
CA GLN A 228 -33.61 23.10 -13.16
C GLN A 228 -34.50 24.31 -12.84
N ALA A 229 -34.42 24.81 -11.60
CA ALA A 229 -35.18 25.98 -11.18
C ALA A 229 -34.78 27.24 -11.96
N ASP A 230 -33.49 27.45 -12.22
CA ASP A 230 -32.99 28.55 -13.07
C ASP A 230 -33.51 28.47 -14.50
N GLN A 231 -33.51 27.26 -15.09
CA GLN A 231 -34.04 27.04 -16.44
C GLN A 231 -35.53 27.32 -16.52
N LEU A 232 -36.31 26.85 -15.53
CA LEU A 232 -37.74 27.10 -15.46
C LEU A 232 -38.04 28.59 -15.26
N LEU A 233 -37.30 29.24 -14.37
CA LEU A 233 -37.41 30.67 -14.13
C LEU A 233 -37.12 31.48 -15.40
N GLY A 234 -36.02 31.18 -16.09
CA GLY A 234 -35.67 31.84 -17.36
C GLY A 234 -36.74 31.66 -18.43
N LYS A 235 -37.25 30.43 -18.60
CA LYS A 235 -38.34 30.14 -19.53
C LYS A 235 -39.63 30.87 -19.16
N ALA A 236 -40.00 30.91 -17.89
CA ALA A 236 -41.21 31.60 -17.44
C ALA A 236 -41.12 33.11 -17.67
N LYS A 237 -39.95 33.72 -17.38
CA LYS A 237 -39.69 35.13 -17.68
C LYS A 237 -39.78 35.42 -19.18
N GLN A 238 -39.19 34.57 -20.02
CA GLN A 238 -39.26 34.71 -21.48
C GLN A 238 -40.72 34.58 -21.99
N GLN A 239 -41.43 33.54 -21.55
CA GLN A 239 -42.83 33.33 -21.94
C GLN A 239 -43.72 34.50 -21.52
N TYR A 240 -43.48 35.11 -20.36
CA TYR A 240 -44.21 36.29 -19.94
C TYR A 240 -43.98 37.50 -20.87
N GLN A 241 -42.73 37.71 -21.31
CA GLN A 241 -42.37 38.80 -22.21
C GLN A 241 -42.96 38.61 -23.62
N GLU A 242 -42.96 37.37 -24.12
CA GLU A 242 -43.44 37.02 -25.46
C GLU A 242 -44.96 36.76 -25.53
N ALA A 243 -45.62 36.67 -24.37
CA ALA A 243 -47.03 36.33 -24.28
C ALA A 243 -47.95 37.35 -25.00
N PRO A 244 -48.74 36.91 -26.00
CA PRO A 244 -49.55 37.81 -26.82
C PRO A 244 -50.82 38.33 -26.14
N ASN A 245 -51.25 37.74 -25.02
CA ASN A 245 -52.49 38.09 -24.35
C ASN A 245 -52.44 37.85 -22.83
N ALA A 246 -53.47 38.30 -22.12
CA ALA A 246 -53.54 38.21 -20.66
C ALA A 246 -53.54 36.76 -20.14
N VAL A 247 -54.17 35.82 -20.86
CA VAL A 247 -54.23 34.41 -20.45
C VAL A 247 -52.85 33.75 -20.52
N SER A 248 -52.10 33.98 -21.60
CA SER A 248 -50.73 33.46 -21.72
C SER A 248 -49.78 34.12 -20.71
N LYS A 249 -49.96 35.41 -20.42
CA LYS A 249 -49.22 36.08 -19.33
C LYS A 249 -49.51 35.46 -17.97
N GLN A 250 -50.77 35.16 -17.65
CA GLN A 250 -51.14 34.52 -16.39
C GLN A 250 -50.53 33.12 -16.25
N SER A 251 -50.50 32.34 -17.34
CA SER A 251 -49.82 31.04 -17.37
C SER A 251 -48.31 31.17 -17.11
N ALA A 252 -47.66 32.18 -17.70
CA ALA A 252 -46.25 32.42 -17.48
C ALA A 252 -45.94 32.87 -16.03
N ILE A 253 -46.82 33.69 -15.44
CA ILE A 253 -46.74 34.06 -14.01
C ILE A 253 -46.86 32.81 -13.13
N ALA A 254 -47.78 31.89 -13.41
CA ALA A 254 -47.89 30.65 -12.64
C ALA A 254 -46.62 29.78 -12.73
N GLN A 255 -46.02 29.65 -13.92
CA GLN A 255 -44.74 28.95 -14.08
C GLN A 255 -43.58 29.66 -13.38
N TRP A 256 -43.60 30.98 -13.33
CA TRP A 256 -42.62 31.77 -12.59
C TRP A 256 -42.72 31.49 -11.10
N GLN A 257 -43.93 31.54 -10.52
CA GLN A 257 -44.14 31.17 -9.11
C GLN A 257 -43.64 29.75 -8.83
N GLN A 258 -43.95 28.79 -9.70
CA GLN A 258 -43.47 27.41 -9.56
C GLN A 258 -41.93 27.33 -9.54
N ALA A 259 -41.24 28.12 -10.35
CA ALA A 259 -39.77 28.16 -10.34
C ALA A 259 -39.22 28.77 -9.04
N ILE A 260 -39.88 29.80 -8.49
CA ILE A 260 -39.57 30.36 -7.17
C ILE A 260 -39.77 29.30 -6.07
N ASP A 261 -40.87 28.56 -6.12
CA ASP A 261 -41.15 27.49 -5.15
C ASP A 261 -40.09 26.37 -5.22
N GLN A 262 -39.56 26.06 -6.41
CA GLN A 262 -38.46 25.12 -6.56
C GLN A 262 -37.15 25.65 -5.99
N LEU A 263 -36.85 26.95 -6.13
CA LEU A 263 -35.69 27.56 -5.49
C LEU A 263 -35.76 27.47 -3.95
N HIS A 264 -36.96 27.58 -3.37
CA HIS A 264 -37.19 27.39 -1.93
C HIS A 264 -36.99 25.94 -1.44
N GLN A 265 -37.12 24.96 -2.33
CA GLN A 265 -36.96 23.54 -1.99
C GLN A 265 -35.51 23.07 -1.96
N ILE A 266 -34.57 23.91 -2.41
CA ILE A 266 -33.14 23.57 -2.42
C ILE A 266 -32.64 23.47 -0.96
N PRO A 267 -32.02 22.36 -0.54
CA PRO A 267 -31.63 22.17 0.86
C PRO A 267 -30.65 23.24 1.37
N ASP A 268 -31.01 23.91 2.45
CA ASP A 268 -30.24 24.99 3.10
C ASP A 268 -28.74 24.76 3.35
N PRO A 269 -28.26 23.56 3.76
CA PRO A 269 -26.84 23.39 4.06
C PRO A 269 -25.94 23.38 2.81
N THR A 270 -26.51 23.34 1.61
CA THR A 270 -25.78 23.14 0.36
C THR A 270 -25.16 24.44 -0.17
N LEU A 271 -24.11 24.31 -0.99
CA LEU A 271 -23.59 25.44 -1.79
C LEU A 271 -24.66 25.97 -2.75
N ALA A 272 -25.45 25.06 -3.35
CA ALA A 272 -26.53 25.43 -4.25
C ALA A 272 -27.55 26.37 -3.59
N ALA A 273 -27.95 26.12 -2.33
CA ALA A 273 -28.82 27.03 -1.60
C ALA A 273 -28.18 28.41 -1.37
N ARG A 274 -26.88 28.48 -1.04
CA ARG A 274 -26.16 29.75 -0.91
C ARG A 274 -26.16 30.54 -2.22
N MET A 275 -25.98 29.84 -3.35
CA MET A 275 -26.04 30.44 -4.69
C MET A 275 -27.47 30.83 -5.10
N ALA A 276 -28.49 30.10 -4.63
CA ALA A 276 -29.89 30.34 -4.93
C ALA A 276 -30.43 31.60 -4.21
N ARG A 277 -30.02 31.86 -2.96
CA ARG A 277 -30.51 32.99 -2.14
C ARG A 277 -30.57 34.35 -2.85
N PRO A 278 -29.49 34.87 -3.47
CA PRO A 278 -29.56 36.14 -4.18
C PRO A 278 -30.51 36.10 -5.39
N ARG A 279 -30.60 34.95 -6.07
CA ARG A 279 -31.48 34.74 -7.23
C ARG A 279 -32.94 34.68 -6.82
N LEU A 280 -33.22 34.01 -5.71
CA LEU A 280 -34.54 33.92 -5.10
C LEU A 280 -35.04 35.31 -4.72
N ALA A 281 -34.24 36.08 -3.97
CA ALA A 281 -34.60 37.44 -3.57
C ALA A 281 -34.81 38.39 -4.76
N ALA A 282 -34.03 38.24 -5.83
CA ALA A 282 -34.26 38.98 -7.08
C ALA A 282 -35.55 38.56 -7.77
N SER A 283 -35.80 37.24 -7.84
CA SER A 283 -36.96 36.67 -8.54
C SER A 283 -38.27 36.95 -7.84
N GLU A 284 -38.31 36.93 -6.50
CA GLU A 284 -39.48 37.31 -5.70
C GLU A 284 -39.86 38.77 -5.91
N ARG A 285 -38.86 39.67 -5.94
CA ARG A 285 -39.08 41.10 -6.20
C ARG A 285 -39.63 41.34 -7.60
N ASP A 286 -38.99 40.76 -8.61
CA ASP A 286 -39.44 40.85 -10.00
C ASP A 286 -40.87 40.29 -10.16
N PHE A 287 -41.15 39.16 -9.51
CA PHE A 287 -42.46 38.51 -9.54
C PHE A 287 -43.54 39.38 -8.90
N GLN A 288 -43.27 40.01 -7.75
CA GLN A 288 -44.21 40.94 -7.11
C GLN A 288 -44.55 42.14 -8.00
N GLN A 289 -43.55 42.69 -8.70
CA GLN A 289 -43.76 43.80 -9.63
C GLN A 289 -44.66 43.38 -10.80
N VAL A 290 -44.42 42.20 -11.37
CA VAL A 290 -45.16 41.71 -12.54
C VAL A 290 -46.58 41.26 -12.19
N SER A 291 -46.74 40.55 -11.07
CA SER A 291 -48.05 40.06 -10.61
C SER A 291 -48.96 41.20 -10.12
N GLY A 292 -48.39 42.23 -9.46
CA GLY A 292 -49.14 43.42 -9.06
C GLY A 292 -49.66 44.24 -10.24
N LEU A 293 -48.90 44.31 -11.33
CA LEU A 293 -49.33 44.95 -12.59
C LEU A 293 -50.36 44.12 -13.37
N ALA A 294 -50.40 42.80 -13.18
CA ALA A 294 -51.36 41.92 -13.84
C ALA A 294 -52.72 41.84 -13.11
N ALA A 295 -52.76 42.22 -11.82
CA ALA A 295 -53.96 42.19 -10.98
C ALA A 295 -54.72 43.54 -10.91
N GLY A 296 -54.09 44.64 -11.35
CA GLY A 296 -54.70 45.98 -11.42
C GLY A 296 -55.16 46.34 -12.82
#